data_AF-A0A831YEP1-F1
#
_entry.id   AF-A0A831YEP1-F1
#
_cell.length_a   1.000
_cell.length_b   1.000
_cell.length_c   1.000
_cell.angle_alpha   90.00
_cell.angle_beta   90.00
_cell.angle_gamma   90.00
#
_symmetry.space_group_name_H-M   'P 1'
#
loop_
_entity.id
_entity.type
_entity.pdbx_description
1 polymer ?
#
loop_
_entity_poly.entity_id
_entity_poly.type
_entity_poly.pdbx_seq_one_letter_code
_entity_poly.pdbx_strand_id
1 'polypeptide(L)'
;MRKYLKRFLIVLFLLALVVVALPFLAAPWVCHIGGDVVCFGGAAEVTGSVWGPCNYTGAVEIIDGPPIDWARGGFKCVAAGRASGKTYAVFIREVGAVYPTFDPFKSEAERDLCYCAKEKIVPCIFAKTLALWRRSVILVVDVEEGVGYLSIVYGFPSPQWPFNYSYFIFGDGVYLVDLVDGLVAEMGAKREIMGPLLKGCAYRVKIKLEPDKLTISQPLYNATARAVRVG
;
A
#
# COMPACT_ATOMS: atom_id res chain seq x y z
N MET A 1 -18.79 32.19 -46.09
CA MET A 1 -19.33 31.22 -45.10
C MET A 1 -18.79 29.78 -45.25
N ARG A 2 -18.85 29.14 -46.43
CA ARG A 2 -18.47 27.72 -46.62
C ARG A 2 -17.04 27.34 -46.18
N LYS A 3 -16.06 28.25 -46.33
CA LYS A 3 -14.65 28.05 -45.94
C LYS A 3 -14.44 28.09 -44.41
N TYR A 4 -15.17 28.96 -43.70
CA TYR A 4 -15.12 29.08 -42.24
C TYR A 4 -15.83 27.90 -41.56
N LEU A 5 -16.97 27.46 -42.11
CA LEU A 5 -17.68 26.28 -41.62
C LEU A 5 -16.82 25.01 -41.74
N LYS A 6 -16.13 24.80 -42.87
CA LYS A 6 -15.20 23.67 -43.03
C LYS A 6 -14.05 23.72 -42.01
N ARG A 7 -13.44 24.89 -41.79
CA ARG A 7 -12.39 25.06 -40.77
C ARG A 7 -12.90 24.79 -39.37
N PHE A 8 -14.09 25.29 -39.04
CA PHE A 8 -14.72 25.06 -37.74
C PHE A 8 -14.98 23.57 -37.49
N LEU A 9 -15.52 22.85 -38.48
CA LEU A 9 -15.74 21.40 -38.38
C LEU A 9 -14.43 20.60 -38.23
N ILE A 10 -13.36 21.01 -38.92
CA ILE A 10 -12.04 20.40 -38.75
C ILE A 10 -11.50 20.63 -37.34
N VAL A 11 -11.63 21.85 -36.81
CA VAL A 11 -11.20 22.15 -35.43
C VAL A 11 -12.00 21.33 -34.42
N LEU A 12 -13.32 21.23 -34.58
CA LEU A 12 -14.18 20.39 -33.74
C LEU A 12 -13.79 18.92 -33.80
N PHE A 13 -13.54 18.41 -35.00
CA PHE A 13 -13.10 17.03 -35.20
C PHE A 13 -11.76 16.75 -34.51
N LEU A 14 -10.77 17.63 -34.69
CA LEU A 14 -9.48 17.52 -34.02
C LEU A 14 -9.62 17.62 -32.49
N LEU A 15 -10.48 18.52 -32.00
CA LEU A 15 -10.74 18.67 -30.57
C LEU A 15 -11.36 17.39 -30.00
N ALA A 16 -12.35 16.81 -30.68
CA ALA A 16 -12.95 15.53 -30.30
C ALA A 16 -11.91 14.40 -30.31
N LEU A 17 -11.02 14.37 -31.30
CA LEU A 17 -9.95 13.38 -31.42
C LEU A 17 -8.94 13.50 -30.26
N VAL A 18 -8.58 14.73 -29.87
CA VAL A 18 -7.73 15.00 -28.70
C VAL A 18 -8.43 14.54 -27.41
N VAL A 19 -9.70 14.89 -27.22
CA VAL A 19 -10.47 14.48 -26.03
C VAL A 19 -10.59 12.95 -25.94
N VAL A 20 -10.73 12.26 -27.07
CA VAL A 20 -10.78 10.79 -27.14
C VAL A 20 -9.41 10.16 -26.89
N ALA A 21 -8.32 10.75 -27.39
CA ALA A 21 -6.98 10.19 -27.30
C ALA A 21 -6.27 10.49 -25.97
N LEU A 22 -6.57 11.63 -25.33
CA LEU A 22 -5.87 12.12 -24.13
C LEU A 22 -5.86 11.11 -22.97
N PRO A 23 -6.97 10.41 -22.63
CA PRO A 23 -6.95 9.39 -21.59
C PRO A 23 -5.92 8.29 -21.84
N PHE A 24 -5.81 7.81 -23.09
CA PHE A 24 -4.88 6.74 -23.45
C PHE A 24 -3.42 7.21 -23.48
N LEU A 25 -3.19 8.45 -23.92
CA LEU A 25 -1.85 9.03 -23.94
C LEU A 25 -1.33 9.30 -22.52
N ALA A 26 -2.21 9.69 -21.59
CA ALA A 26 -1.85 9.96 -20.20
C ALA A 26 -1.77 8.69 -19.34
N ALA A 27 -2.45 7.61 -19.74
CA ALA A 27 -2.57 6.38 -18.95
C ALA A 27 -1.24 5.78 -18.45
N PRO A 28 -0.16 5.68 -19.25
CA PRO A 28 1.09 5.08 -18.77
C PRO A 28 1.68 5.83 -17.57
N TRP A 29 1.48 7.15 -17.51
CA TRP A 29 1.99 8.00 -16.43
C TRP A 29 1.03 8.03 -15.24
N VAL A 30 -0.27 8.11 -15.53
CA VAL A 30 -1.33 8.22 -14.52
C VAL A 30 -1.56 6.89 -13.80
N CYS A 31 -1.38 5.75 -14.48
CA CYS A 31 -1.50 4.44 -13.86
C CYS A 31 -0.27 4.05 -13.03
N HIS A 32 0.93 4.54 -13.35
CA HIS A 32 2.16 4.12 -12.68
C HIS A 32 2.21 4.58 -11.21
N ILE A 33 2.53 3.65 -10.31
CA ILE A 33 2.75 3.92 -8.88
C ILE A 33 4.26 4.01 -8.65
N GLY A 34 4.73 5.21 -8.30
CA GLY A 34 6.12 5.42 -7.91
C GLY A 34 6.44 4.79 -6.55
N GLY A 35 7.73 4.64 -6.26
CA GLY A 35 8.24 4.06 -5.02
C GLY A 35 9.19 2.90 -5.29
N ASP A 36 10.20 2.77 -4.43
CA ASP A 36 11.11 1.65 -4.47
C ASP A 36 10.42 0.40 -3.88
N VAL A 37 10.51 -0.73 -4.57
CA VAL A 37 9.84 -1.97 -4.17
C VAL A 37 10.89 -3.03 -3.92
N VAL A 38 10.87 -3.58 -2.70
CA VAL A 38 11.74 -4.67 -2.25
C VAL A 38 10.88 -5.91 -2.02
N CYS A 39 11.34 -7.06 -2.50
CA CYS A 39 10.66 -8.34 -2.35
C CYS A 39 11.46 -9.25 -1.44
N PHE A 40 10.79 -9.86 -0.47
CA PHE A 40 11.44 -10.70 0.54
C PHE A 40 11.29 -12.20 0.29
N GLY A 41 10.69 -12.57 -0.84
CA GLY A 41 10.39 -13.95 -1.19
C GLY A 41 9.00 -14.40 -0.70
N GLY A 42 8.79 -15.72 -0.67
CA GLY A 42 7.54 -16.33 -0.28
C GLY A 42 7.49 -16.72 1.21
N ALA A 43 6.39 -17.36 1.60
CA ALA A 43 6.24 -17.90 2.95
C ALA A 43 7.24 -19.04 3.19
N ALA A 44 7.91 -18.99 4.34
CA ALA A 44 8.85 -20.03 4.78
C ALA A 44 8.60 -20.34 6.26
N GLU A 45 9.08 -21.50 6.71
CA GLU A 45 9.13 -21.79 8.15
C GLU A 45 10.22 -20.93 8.79
N VAL A 46 9.85 -20.18 9.82
CA VAL A 46 10.75 -19.26 10.52
C VAL A 46 10.67 -19.47 12.01
N THR A 47 11.80 -19.29 12.70
CA THR A 47 11.89 -19.33 14.15
C THR A 47 12.34 -17.97 14.66
N GLY A 48 11.67 -17.49 15.71
CA GLY A 48 12.03 -16.24 16.36
C GLY A 48 11.25 -16.04 17.65
N SER A 49 11.16 -14.78 18.07
CA SER A 49 10.50 -14.37 19.30
C SER A 49 9.27 -13.52 18.99
N VAL A 50 8.17 -13.78 19.71
CA VAL A 50 6.99 -12.91 19.71
C VAL A 50 7.16 -11.91 20.83
N TRP A 51 7.05 -10.62 20.50
CA TRP A 51 7.10 -9.53 21.46
C TRP A 51 5.69 -9.05 21.77
N GLY A 52 5.47 -8.53 22.97
CA GLY A 52 4.19 -7.94 23.36
C GLY A 52 3.89 -6.63 22.62
N PRO A 53 2.70 -6.04 22.89
CA PRO A 53 2.29 -4.81 22.24
C PRO A 53 3.26 -3.66 22.53
N CYS A 54 3.44 -2.77 21.56
CA CYS A 54 4.23 -1.55 21.71
C CYS A 54 3.36 -0.35 22.00
N ASN A 55 3.96 0.65 22.67
CA ASN A 55 3.37 1.97 22.83
C ASN A 55 4.24 2.99 22.10
N TYR A 56 3.63 3.78 21.21
CA TYR A 56 4.29 4.87 20.52
C TYR A 56 3.43 6.11 20.60
N THR A 57 3.98 7.19 21.16
CA THR A 57 3.26 8.45 21.40
C THR A 57 3.64 9.56 20.41
N GLY A 58 4.61 9.31 19.53
CA GLY A 58 5.05 10.26 18.51
C GLY A 58 4.25 10.19 17.21
N ALA A 59 4.68 10.97 16.23
CA ALA A 59 4.19 10.87 14.85
C ALA A 59 5.08 9.93 14.02
N VAL A 60 4.47 9.22 13.07
CA VAL A 60 5.20 8.47 12.04
C VAL A 60 5.00 9.19 10.72
N GLU A 61 6.07 9.78 10.19
CA GLU A 61 6.06 10.50 8.92
C GLU A 61 6.79 9.68 7.85
N ILE A 62 6.11 9.42 6.73
CA ILE A 62 6.73 8.87 5.53
C ILE A 62 7.22 10.05 4.69
N ILE A 63 8.53 10.19 4.50
CA ILE A 63 9.13 11.32 3.77
C ILE A 63 8.97 11.09 2.26
N ASP A 64 9.32 9.89 1.80
CA ASP A 64 9.25 9.48 0.41
C ASP A 64 8.59 8.10 0.34
N GLY A 65 7.45 8.01 -0.33
CA GLY A 65 6.67 6.78 -0.43
C GLY A 65 5.67 6.80 -1.57
N PRO A 66 4.98 5.67 -1.82
CA PRO A 66 3.96 5.61 -2.85
C PRO A 66 2.83 6.63 -2.55
N PRO A 67 2.18 7.20 -3.58
CA PRO A 67 1.11 8.16 -3.39
C PRO A 67 -0.14 7.44 -2.87
N ILE A 68 -0.25 7.24 -1.56
CA ILE A 68 -1.37 6.54 -0.91
C ILE A 68 -2.45 7.52 -0.46
N ASP A 69 -3.69 7.18 -0.75
CA ASP A 69 -4.90 7.86 -0.26
C ASP A 69 -5.22 7.37 1.17
N TRP A 70 -4.59 8.01 2.14
CA TRP A 70 -4.71 7.63 3.55
C TRP A 70 -6.10 7.96 4.09
N ALA A 71 -6.73 6.99 4.75
CA ALA A 71 -7.96 7.25 5.48
C ALA A 71 -7.69 8.12 6.72
N ARG A 72 -8.76 8.61 7.36
CA ARG A 72 -8.64 9.37 8.62
C ARG A 72 -7.93 8.54 9.69
N GLY A 73 -7.09 9.19 10.49
CA GLY A 73 -6.31 8.56 11.56
C GLY A 73 -4.81 8.52 11.24
N GLY A 74 -4.05 7.91 12.14
CA GLY A 74 -2.59 7.79 12.05
C GLY A 74 -2.12 6.34 12.14
N PHE A 75 -0.80 6.16 12.11
CA PHE A 75 -0.18 4.87 12.36
C PHE A 75 -0.37 4.46 13.82
N LYS A 76 -0.82 3.22 14.03
CA LYS A 76 -0.91 2.59 15.35
C LYS A 76 0.21 1.57 15.49
N CYS A 77 1.01 1.69 16.54
CA CYS A 77 2.02 0.68 16.88
C CYS A 77 1.31 -0.59 17.36
N VAL A 78 1.64 -1.75 16.78
CA VAL A 78 1.06 -3.05 17.15
C VAL A 78 2.07 -3.99 17.79
N ALA A 79 3.32 -3.98 17.33
CA ALA A 79 4.40 -4.79 17.90
C ALA A 79 5.73 -4.04 17.78
N ALA A 80 6.63 -4.24 18.72
CA ALA A 80 8.02 -3.80 18.56
C ALA A 80 8.95 -4.74 19.32
N GLY A 81 10.12 -4.98 18.77
CA GLY A 81 11.05 -5.99 19.27
C GLY A 81 12.40 -5.94 18.60
N ARG A 82 13.28 -6.87 18.98
CA ARG A 82 14.63 -6.98 18.43
C ARG A 82 14.71 -8.04 17.34
N ALA A 83 15.23 -7.67 16.18
CA ALA A 83 15.58 -8.60 15.10
C ALA A 83 16.96 -8.23 14.54
N SER A 84 17.83 -9.22 14.30
CA SER A 84 19.20 -8.99 13.80
C SER A 84 19.98 -7.89 14.54
N GLY A 85 19.82 -7.79 15.87
CA GLY A 85 20.50 -6.80 16.72
C GLY A 85 19.89 -5.39 16.71
N LYS A 86 18.90 -5.11 15.86
CA LYS A 86 18.24 -3.80 15.73
C LYS A 86 16.84 -3.81 16.31
N THR A 87 16.28 -2.62 16.52
CA THR A 87 14.92 -2.44 17.00
C THR A 87 13.99 -2.21 15.82
N TYR A 88 12.98 -3.07 15.72
CA TYR A 88 11.93 -2.91 14.73
C TYR A 88 10.61 -2.57 15.40
N ALA A 89 9.86 -1.67 14.79
CA ALA A 89 8.49 -1.34 15.18
C ALA A 89 7.55 -1.61 14.01
N VAL A 90 6.44 -2.27 14.32
CA VAL A 90 5.38 -2.59 13.38
C VAL A 90 4.21 -1.66 13.64
N PHE A 91 3.83 -0.91 12.62
CA PHE A 91 2.69 -0.02 12.62
C PHE A 91 1.64 -0.48 11.63
N ILE A 92 0.38 -0.23 11.96
CA ILE A 92 -0.74 -0.40 11.05
C ILE A 92 -1.49 0.90 10.83
N ARG A 93 -2.05 1.05 9.64
CA ARG A 93 -2.93 2.17 9.31
C ARG A 93 -3.96 1.76 8.26
N GLU A 94 -5.17 2.33 8.38
CA GLU A 94 -6.22 2.14 7.39
C GLU A 94 -5.98 3.03 6.16
N VAL A 95 -6.28 2.51 4.99
CA VAL A 95 -6.31 3.25 3.72
C VAL A 95 -7.64 3.05 3.00
N GLY A 96 -8.06 4.10 2.30
CA GLY A 96 -9.29 4.09 1.53
C GLY A 96 -9.06 3.51 0.14
N ALA A 97 -9.90 2.57 -0.25
CA ALA A 97 -9.99 2.06 -1.61
C ALA A 97 -11.43 2.21 -2.11
N VAL A 98 -11.61 2.65 -3.34
CA VAL A 98 -12.94 2.88 -3.93
C VAL A 98 -13.08 2.16 -5.26
N TYR A 99 -14.30 1.74 -5.58
CA TYR A 99 -14.66 1.28 -6.91
C TYR A 99 -14.30 2.37 -7.93
N PRO A 100 -13.75 2.03 -9.11
CA PRO A 100 -13.70 0.69 -9.73
C PRO A 100 -12.40 -0.08 -9.53
N THR A 101 -11.32 0.60 -9.12
CA THR A 101 -9.99 -0.03 -9.07
C THR A 101 -9.75 -0.76 -7.75
N PHE A 102 -10.43 -0.32 -6.69
CA PHE A 102 -10.16 -0.71 -5.31
C PHE A 102 -8.69 -0.54 -4.92
N ASP A 103 -7.95 0.35 -5.58
CA ASP A 103 -6.56 0.63 -5.29
C ASP A 103 -6.44 1.92 -4.44
N PRO A 104 -5.68 1.92 -3.33
CA PRO A 104 -5.59 3.05 -2.42
C PRO A 104 -4.52 4.06 -2.87
N PHE A 105 -4.32 4.23 -4.17
CA PHE A 105 -3.27 5.09 -4.72
C PHE A 105 -3.84 6.29 -5.46
N LYS A 106 -3.09 7.39 -5.45
CA LYS A 106 -3.34 8.62 -6.19
C LYS A 106 -4.70 9.25 -5.91
N SER A 107 -4.97 10.38 -6.55
CA SER A 107 -6.28 11.03 -6.48
C SER A 107 -7.37 10.21 -7.18
N GLU A 108 -8.64 10.47 -6.84
CA GLU A 108 -9.78 9.84 -7.51
C GLU A 108 -9.74 10.07 -9.04
N ALA A 109 -9.46 11.30 -9.48
CA ALA A 109 -9.39 11.64 -10.90
C ALA A 109 -8.32 10.82 -11.65
N GLU A 110 -7.15 10.61 -11.04
CA GLU A 110 -6.09 9.79 -11.62
C GLU A 110 -6.47 8.31 -11.67
N ARG A 111 -7.11 7.79 -10.61
CA ARG A 111 -7.61 6.40 -10.60
C ARG A 111 -8.65 6.17 -11.69
N ASP A 112 -9.61 7.10 -11.85
CA ASP A 112 -10.66 6.99 -12.87
C ASP A 112 -10.09 7.03 -14.28
N LEU A 113 -9.15 7.94 -14.51
CA LEU A 113 -8.50 8.07 -15.81
C LEU A 113 -7.73 6.80 -16.16
N CYS A 114 -7.02 6.22 -15.19
CA CYS A 114 -6.36 4.93 -15.36
C CYS A 114 -7.35 3.81 -15.67
N TYR A 115 -8.45 3.72 -14.91
CA TYR A 115 -9.51 2.74 -15.13
C TYR A 115 -10.09 2.84 -16.54
N CYS A 116 -10.53 4.03 -16.96
CA CYS A 116 -11.08 4.26 -18.29
C CYS A 116 -10.10 3.90 -19.40
N ALA A 117 -8.81 4.22 -19.23
CA ALA A 117 -7.81 3.87 -20.21
C ALA A 117 -7.60 2.36 -20.33
N LYS A 118 -7.54 1.63 -19.20
CA LYS A 118 -7.38 0.17 -19.17
C LYS A 118 -8.60 -0.57 -19.72
N GLU A 119 -9.80 -0.11 -19.36
CA GLU A 119 -11.08 -0.67 -19.84
C GLU A 119 -11.50 -0.14 -21.22
N LYS A 120 -10.72 0.78 -21.81
CA LYS A 120 -11.00 1.41 -23.12
C LYS A 120 -12.36 2.12 -23.18
N ILE A 121 -12.76 2.77 -22.08
CA ILE A 121 -14.02 3.50 -21.95
C ILE A 121 -13.82 4.96 -22.40
N VAL A 122 -14.55 5.37 -23.44
CA VAL A 122 -14.56 6.77 -23.95
C VAL A 122 -15.99 7.18 -24.34
N PRO A 123 -16.50 8.32 -23.84
CA PRO A 123 -15.87 9.23 -22.87
C PRO A 123 -15.69 8.57 -21.50
N CYS A 124 -14.73 9.03 -20.70
CA CYS A 124 -14.47 8.49 -19.36
C CYS A 124 -15.59 8.89 -18.38
N ILE A 125 -16.73 8.23 -18.50
CA ILE A 125 -17.94 8.46 -17.71
C ILE A 125 -18.49 7.09 -17.34
N PHE A 126 -18.58 6.82 -16.04
CA PHE A 126 -19.12 5.56 -15.53
C PHE A 126 -19.81 5.78 -14.18
N ALA A 127 -20.76 4.92 -13.84
CA ALA A 127 -21.43 4.96 -12.56
C ALA A 127 -20.45 4.56 -11.44
N LYS A 128 -20.33 5.41 -10.42
CA LYS A 128 -19.51 5.14 -9.25
C LYS A 128 -20.38 4.70 -8.09
N THR A 129 -19.89 3.73 -7.33
CA THR A 129 -20.44 3.43 -6.01
C THR A 129 -19.64 4.22 -4.97
N LEU A 130 -20.32 4.89 -4.04
CA LEU A 130 -19.68 5.65 -2.94
C LEU A 130 -19.17 4.74 -1.81
N ALA A 131 -19.07 3.43 -2.06
CA ALA A 131 -18.65 2.46 -1.06
C ALA A 131 -17.13 2.55 -0.86
N LEU A 132 -16.71 3.03 0.31
CA LEU A 132 -15.31 3.04 0.73
C LEU A 132 -14.94 1.66 1.29
N TRP A 133 -14.04 0.98 0.60
CA TRP A 133 -13.41 -0.25 1.06
C TRP A 133 -12.19 0.11 1.90
N ARG A 134 -12.19 -0.34 3.16
CA ARG A 134 -11.06 -0.10 4.06
C ARG A 134 -10.05 -1.23 3.87
N ARG A 135 -8.84 -0.88 3.48
CA ARG A 135 -7.69 -1.79 3.47
C ARG A 135 -6.75 -1.44 4.62
N SER A 136 -5.96 -2.42 5.04
CA SER A 136 -4.91 -2.21 6.04
C SER A 136 -3.55 -2.13 5.38
N VAL A 137 -2.70 -1.27 5.92
CA VAL A 137 -1.29 -1.17 5.57
C VAL A 137 -0.47 -1.57 6.78
N ILE A 138 0.57 -2.37 6.55
CA ILE A 138 1.57 -2.77 7.53
C ILE A 138 2.85 -2.03 7.19
N LEU A 139 3.37 -1.28 8.15
CA LEU A 139 4.64 -0.58 8.06
C LEU A 139 5.60 -1.18 9.10
N VAL A 140 6.65 -1.85 8.66
CA VAL A 140 7.74 -2.27 9.54
C VAL A 140 8.87 -1.26 9.44
N VAL A 141 9.30 -0.70 10.57
CA VAL A 141 10.33 0.34 10.63
C VAL A 141 11.55 -0.18 11.37
N ASP A 142 12.71 -0.10 10.71
CA ASP A 142 14.02 -0.11 11.36
C ASP A 142 14.19 1.25 12.07
N VAL A 143 14.06 1.23 13.40
CA VAL A 143 13.97 2.43 14.24
C VAL A 143 15.27 3.21 14.23
N GLU A 144 16.41 2.50 14.20
CA GLU A 144 17.73 3.10 14.18
C GLU A 144 18.08 3.72 12.82
N GLU A 145 17.72 3.06 11.71
CA GLU A 145 18.04 3.57 10.36
C GLU A 145 16.99 4.52 9.77
N GLY A 146 15.79 4.58 10.33
CA GLY A 146 14.69 5.36 9.77
C GLY A 146 14.24 4.84 8.40
N VAL A 147 14.34 3.52 8.18
CA VAL A 147 13.91 2.84 6.95
C VAL A 147 12.64 2.06 7.25
N GLY A 148 11.63 2.22 6.40
CA GLY A 148 10.35 1.52 6.50
C GLY A 148 10.08 0.59 5.33
N TYR A 149 9.37 -0.49 5.61
CA TYR A 149 8.85 -1.43 4.62
C TYR A 149 7.32 -1.46 4.71
N LEU A 150 6.68 -0.90 3.69
CA LEU A 150 5.25 -0.65 3.64
C LEU A 150 4.52 -1.65 2.74
N SER A 151 3.68 -2.51 3.30
CA SER A 151 2.90 -3.53 2.58
C SER A 151 1.40 -3.24 2.68
N ILE A 152 0.65 -3.44 1.58
CA ILE A 152 -0.81 -3.25 1.55
C ILE A 152 -1.49 -4.62 1.57
N VAL A 153 -2.52 -4.77 2.39
CA VAL A 153 -3.33 -5.99 2.50
C VAL A 153 -4.58 -5.85 1.64
N TYR A 154 -4.68 -6.69 0.60
CA TYR A 154 -5.74 -6.64 -0.41
C TYR A 154 -6.91 -7.60 -0.17
N GLY A 155 -6.67 -8.68 0.56
CA GLY A 155 -7.53 -9.86 0.59
C GLY A 155 -8.79 -9.83 1.42
N PHE A 156 -8.94 -8.80 2.27
CA PHE A 156 -9.93 -8.87 3.34
C PHE A 156 -10.93 -7.71 3.27
N PRO A 157 -12.24 -8.01 3.09
CA PRO A 157 -13.32 -7.02 3.10
C PRO A 157 -13.55 -6.35 4.47
N SER A 158 -12.95 -6.87 5.54
CA SER A 158 -13.28 -6.48 6.90
C SER A 158 -12.21 -5.56 7.51
N PRO A 159 -12.55 -4.33 7.92
CA PRO A 159 -11.69 -3.46 8.73
C PRO A 159 -11.43 -4.00 10.16
N GLN A 160 -11.89 -5.22 10.47
CA GLN A 160 -11.91 -5.76 11.83
C GLN A 160 -10.91 -6.90 12.06
N TRP A 161 -9.90 -7.09 11.20
CA TRP A 161 -8.75 -7.90 11.61
C TRP A 161 -7.72 -6.98 12.27
N PRO A 162 -7.70 -6.88 13.62
CA PRO A 162 -6.62 -6.19 14.30
C PRO A 162 -5.39 -7.07 14.12
N PHE A 163 -4.50 -6.69 13.19
CA PHE A 163 -3.14 -7.19 13.24
C PHE A 163 -2.63 -7.01 14.66
N ASN A 164 -2.46 -8.13 15.34
CA ASN A 164 -2.08 -8.15 16.74
C ASN A 164 -0.60 -8.49 16.84
N TYR A 165 0.03 -8.13 17.95
CA TYR A 165 1.44 -8.41 18.19
C TYR A 165 1.78 -9.90 18.02
N SER A 166 0.84 -10.79 18.36
CA SER A 166 0.98 -12.24 18.25
C SER A 166 1.19 -12.76 16.82
N TYR A 167 0.94 -11.92 15.81
CA TYR A 167 1.12 -12.27 14.40
C TYR A 167 2.49 -11.91 13.87
N PHE A 168 3.32 -11.25 14.69
CA PHE A 168 4.65 -10.82 14.29
C PHE A 168 5.72 -11.61 15.04
N ILE A 169 6.63 -12.21 14.28
CA ILE A 169 7.80 -12.93 14.79
C ILE A 169 9.04 -12.10 14.47
N PHE A 170 9.87 -11.85 15.49
CA PHE A 170 11.13 -11.14 15.39
C PHE A 170 12.28 -12.15 15.49
N GLY A 171 13.02 -12.33 14.40
CA GLY A 171 14.14 -13.26 14.26
C GLY A 171 15.35 -12.58 13.62
N ASP A 172 15.79 -13.07 12.46
CA ASP A 172 16.76 -12.40 11.59
C ASP A 172 16.13 -11.25 10.76
N GLY A 173 14.81 -11.12 10.83
CA GLY A 173 13.98 -10.05 10.30
C GLY A 173 12.64 -10.01 11.04
N VAL A 174 11.71 -9.24 10.52
CA VAL A 174 10.33 -9.19 11.02
C VAL A 174 9.43 -9.98 10.08
N TYR A 175 8.66 -10.91 10.64
CA TYR A 175 7.83 -11.83 9.89
C TYR A 175 6.37 -11.72 10.30
N LEU A 176 5.47 -11.77 9.33
CA LEU A 176 4.03 -11.88 9.53
C LEU A 176 3.60 -13.34 9.34
N VAL A 177 2.96 -13.92 10.35
CA VAL A 177 2.46 -15.31 10.33
C VAL A 177 1.36 -15.49 9.27
N ASP A 178 1.45 -16.56 8.47
CA ASP A 178 0.44 -16.93 7.47
C ASP A 178 -0.72 -17.69 8.14
N LEU A 179 -1.64 -16.95 8.77
CA LEU A 179 -2.68 -17.48 9.67
C LEU A 179 -3.86 -18.15 8.96
N VAL A 180 -4.09 -17.79 7.70
CA VAL A 180 -5.13 -18.33 6.84
C VAL A 180 -4.41 -18.62 5.54
N ASP A 181 -4.44 -19.86 5.05
CA ASP A 181 -3.81 -20.23 3.77
C ASP A 181 -4.22 -19.23 2.67
N GLY A 182 -3.37 -18.23 2.42
CA GLY A 182 -3.67 -17.14 1.48
C GLY A 182 -3.67 -15.70 2.02
N LEU A 183 -3.60 -15.44 3.33
CA LEU A 183 -3.50 -14.07 3.88
C LEU A 183 -2.30 -13.33 3.28
N VAL A 184 -1.16 -14.03 3.29
CA VAL A 184 0.07 -13.60 2.65
C VAL A 184 -0.07 -13.45 1.13
N ALA A 185 -0.91 -14.28 0.49
CA ALA A 185 -1.08 -14.29 -0.95
C ALA A 185 -1.81 -13.04 -1.48
N GLU A 186 -2.39 -12.24 -0.58
CA GLU A 186 -3.10 -11.01 -0.90
C GLU A 186 -2.46 -9.79 -0.24
N MET A 187 -1.22 -9.88 0.23
CA MET A 187 -0.45 -8.76 0.75
C MET A 187 0.74 -8.43 -0.16
N GLY A 188 0.98 -7.13 -0.40
CA GLY A 188 2.21 -6.70 -1.05
C GLY A 188 2.20 -5.28 -1.58
N ALA A 189 2.90 -5.07 -2.70
CA ALA A 189 3.03 -3.79 -3.39
C ALA A 189 2.52 -3.88 -4.84
N LYS A 190 2.21 -2.75 -5.46
CA LYS A 190 1.85 -2.65 -6.89
C LYS A 190 2.73 -1.61 -7.57
N ARG A 191 3.08 -1.83 -8.84
CA ARG A 191 3.77 -0.80 -9.65
C ARG A 191 2.81 0.02 -10.51
N GLU A 192 1.55 -0.38 -10.55
CA GLU A 192 0.54 0.24 -11.38
C GLU A 192 -0.85 0.06 -10.76
N ILE A 193 -1.71 1.06 -10.88
CA ILE A 193 -3.14 0.97 -10.58
C ILE A 193 -3.77 -0.10 -11.49
N MET A 194 -4.59 -0.98 -10.91
CA MET A 194 -5.11 -2.21 -11.54
C MET A 194 -4.01 -3.12 -12.10
N GLY A 195 -2.76 -2.92 -11.69
CA GLY A 195 -1.65 -3.80 -12.01
C GLY A 195 -1.66 -5.07 -11.13
N PRO A 196 -0.82 -6.04 -11.47
CA PRO A 196 -0.65 -7.25 -10.66
C PRO A 196 -0.12 -6.90 -9.27
N LEU A 197 -0.59 -7.65 -8.27
CA LEU A 197 -0.04 -7.60 -6.91
C LEU A 197 1.31 -8.32 -6.86
N LEU A 198 2.35 -7.61 -6.43
CA LEU A 198 3.66 -8.18 -6.13
C LEU A 198 3.63 -8.73 -4.70
N LYS A 199 3.30 -10.01 -4.58
CA LYS A 199 3.14 -10.72 -3.30
C LYS A 199 4.46 -10.79 -2.54
N GLY A 200 4.44 -10.60 -1.22
CA GLY A 200 5.65 -10.65 -0.39
C GLY A 200 6.65 -9.52 -0.68
N CYS A 201 6.17 -8.44 -1.31
CA CYS A 201 6.96 -7.24 -1.56
C CYS A 201 6.38 -6.05 -0.80
N ALA A 202 7.24 -5.10 -0.45
CA ALA A 202 6.88 -3.88 0.25
C ALA A 202 7.49 -2.67 -0.46
N TYR A 203 6.90 -1.49 -0.28
CA TYR A 203 7.58 -0.26 -0.63
C TYR A 203 8.64 0.05 0.42
N ARG A 204 9.88 0.24 -0.02
CA ARG A 204 10.94 0.76 0.83
C ARG A 204 10.80 2.27 0.90
N VAL A 205 10.56 2.79 2.10
CA VAL A 205 10.26 4.19 2.36
C VAL A 205 11.19 4.77 3.41
N LYS A 206 11.42 6.09 3.35
CA LYS A 206 12.14 6.81 4.39
C LYS A 206 11.17 7.25 5.48
N ILE A 207 11.50 6.95 6.73
CA ILE A 207 10.67 7.22 7.89
C ILE A 207 11.35 8.27 8.78
N LYS A 208 10.53 9.18 9.28
CA LYS A 208 10.87 10.05 10.40
C LYS A 208 9.96 9.71 11.57
N LEU A 209 10.58 9.31 12.67
CA LEU A 209 9.95 9.02 13.95
C LEU A 209 10.91 9.40 15.09
N GLU A 210 10.40 9.45 16.32
CA GLU A 210 11.17 9.79 17.52
C GLU A 210 11.42 8.52 18.34
N PRO A 211 12.63 7.93 18.32
CA PRO A 211 12.88 6.63 18.97
C PRO A 211 12.60 6.61 20.47
N ASP A 212 12.81 7.72 21.16
CA ASP A 212 12.55 7.89 22.60
C ASP A 212 11.07 7.81 22.97
N LYS A 213 10.17 8.01 22.00
CA LYS A 213 8.72 7.85 22.18
C LYS A 213 8.23 6.42 21.96
N LEU A 214 9.12 5.49 21.60
CA LEU A 214 8.80 4.07 21.42
C LEU A 214 9.13 3.29 22.69
N THR A 215 8.10 2.67 23.27
CA THR A 215 8.26 1.68 24.34
C THR A 215 8.07 0.28 23.77
N ILE A 216 9.08 -0.57 23.93
CA ILE A 216 9.04 -1.99 23.56
C ILE A 216 8.85 -2.85 24.81
N SER A 217 8.14 -3.97 24.65
CA SER A 217 7.93 -4.95 25.73
C SER A 217 9.15 -5.89 25.87
N GLN A 218 9.11 -6.83 26.80
CA GLN A 218 10.03 -7.98 26.81
C GLN A 218 9.53 -9.05 25.80
N PRO A 219 10.41 -9.90 25.26
CA PRO A 219 9.97 -11.05 24.47
C PRO A 219 9.06 -11.94 25.31
N LEU A 220 7.90 -12.34 24.76
CA LEU A 220 6.89 -13.12 25.47
C LEU A 220 7.17 -14.62 25.40
N TYR A 221 7.46 -15.12 24.20
CA TYR A 221 7.77 -16.52 23.93
C TYR A 221 8.44 -16.68 22.57
N ASN A 222 9.12 -17.81 22.37
CA ASN A 222 9.65 -18.21 21.07
C ASN A 222 8.57 -18.94 20.27
N ALA A 223 8.55 -18.71 18.95
CA ALA A 223 7.61 -19.32 18.04
C ALA A 223 8.32 -19.81 16.78
N THR A 224 7.85 -20.94 16.26
CA THR A 224 8.15 -21.40 14.91
C THR A 224 6.84 -21.46 14.14
N ALA A 225 6.80 -20.81 12.97
CA ALA A 225 5.59 -20.78 12.14
C ALA A 225 5.96 -20.58 10.66
N ARG A 226 5.01 -20.93 9.79
CA ARG A 226 5.05 -20.50 8.39
C ARG A 226 4.69 -19.01 8.32
N ALA A 227 5.60 -18.18 7.81
CA ALA A 227 5.45 -16.73 7.82
C ALA A 227 6.14 -16.08 6.60
N VAL A 228 5.80 -14.82 6.32
CA VAL A 228 6.47 -14.00 5.30
C VAL A 228 7.20 -12.84 5.94
N ARG A 229 8.41 -12.59 5.45
CA ARG A 229 9.20 -11.45 5.86
C ARG A 229 8.55 -10.15 5.39
N VAL A 230 8.42 -9.22 6.32
CA VAL A 230 7.82 -7.89 6.12
C VAL A 230 8.79 -6.76 6.50
N GLY A 231 9.97 -7.09 7.03
CA GLY A 231 11.07 -6.15 7.30
C GLY A 231 12.36 -6.84 7.74
#